data_AF-A0A101U130-F1
#
_entry.id   AF-A0A101U130-F1
#
_cell.length_a   1.000
_cell.length_b   1.000
_cell.length_c   1.000
_cell.angle_alpha   90.00
_cell.angle_beta   90.00
_cell.angle_gamma   90.00
#
_symmetry.space_group_name_H-M   'P 1'
#
loop_
_entity.id
_entity.type
_entity.pdbx_description
1 polymer ?
#
loop_
_entity_poly.entity_id
_entity_poly.type
_entity_poly.pdbx_seq_one_letter_code
_entity_poly.pdbx_strand_id
1 'polypeptide(L)'
;MTLPSWQSENLGSKVRTALWLLQVVGVGGTFKKVELREAFPDVAQIDRRLRDLRDHGWQIDTSREDPTLTQQEQRFVAAGTEVWLPGQAKAPKHKASITAAQRAKILAADNYMCRACGIGAGELYEDTVTPAVLNVARRKVVLPDGSTDFQTVTECKRCGLGTGERTVELAQVLAQVRALSPMERQALAAWTEADQRTLGQLEKAWGLYRSLPEDSRKAVAAELADDTELDHDND
;
A
#
# COMPACT_ATOMS: atom_id res chain seq x y z
N MET A 1 -31.43 17.28 14.07
CA MET A 1 -32.05 15.94 14.27
C MET A 1 -31.50 15.38 15.58
N THR A 2 -32.34 14.77 16.41
CA THR A 2 -31.92 14.13 17.66
C THR A 2 -31.16 12.84 17.37
N LEU A 3 -29.96 12.70 17.93
CA LEU A 3 -29.17 11.47 17.81
C LEU A 3 -29.94 10.30 18.46
N PRO A 4 -30.04 9.13 17.80
CA PRO A 4 -30.60 7.94 18.43
C PRO A 4 -29.82 7.54 19.68
N SER A 5 -30.49 6.99 20.69
CA SER A 5 -29.78 6.49 21.89
C SER A 5 -28.88 5.30 21.53
N TRP A 6 -27.63 5.31 22.00
CA TRP A 6 -26.70 4.20 21.84
C TRP A 6 -27.17 2.90 22.53
N GLN A 7 -28.08 3.02 23.49
CA GLN A 7 -28.67 1.89 24.24
C GLN A 7 -29.80 1.20 23.47
N SER A 8 -30.25 1.74 22.33
CA SER A 8 -31.31 1.12 21.54
C SER A 8 -30.87 -0.22 20.97
N GLU A 9 -31.47 -1.31 21.43
CA GLU A 9 -31.16 -2.68 20.99
C GLU A 9 -31.55 -2.94 19.52
N ASN A 10 -32.47 -2.13 18.98
CA ASN A 10 -32.88 -2.18 17.58
C ASN A 10 -31.77 -1.72 16.61
N LEU A 11 -30.69 -1.11 17.13
CA LEU A 11 -29.55 -0.68 16.34
C LEU A 11 -28.46 -1.75 16.34
N GLY A 12 -27.84 -1.97 15.17
CA GLY A 12 -26.69 -2.86 15.07
C GLY A 12 -25.53 -2.40 15.96
N SER A 13 -24.77 -3.34 16.51
CA SER A 13 -23.70 -3.06 17.49
C SER A 13 -22.68 -2.02 17.03
N LYS A 14 -22.31 -2.00 15.73
CA LYS A 14 -21.43 -0.95 15.17
C LYS A 14 -22.01 0.46 15.32
N VAL A 15 -23.30 0.62 15.02
CA VAL A 15 -23.99 1.91 15.14
C VAL A 15 -24.07 2.34 16.60
N ARG A 16 -24.39 1.40 17.49
CA ARG A 16 -24.40 1.65 18.93
C ARG A 16 -23.02 2.07 19.45
N THR A 17 -21.93 1.44 18.99
CA THR A 17 -20.56 1.85 19.32
C THR A 17 -20.24 3.28 18.88
N ALA A 18 -20.61 3.66 17.65
CA ALA A 18 -20.44 5.03 17.16
C ALA A 18 -21.21 6.06 18.01
N LEU A 19 -22.45 5.75 18.34
CA LEU A 19 -23.29 6.60 19.18
C LEU A 19 -22.74 6.70 20.61
N TRP A 20 -22.19 5.62 21.16
CA TRP A 20 -21.55 5.63 22.48
C TRP A 20 -20.29 6.51 22.49
N LEU A 21 -19.45 6.44 21.46
CA LEU A 21 -18.30 7.35 21.32
C LEU A 21 -18.74 8.82 21.30
N LEU A 22 -19.82 9.16 20.59
CA LEU A 22 -20.33 10.53 20.52
C LEU A 22 -21.00 11.00 21.82
N GLN A 23 -21.81 10.15 22.44
CA GLN A 23 -22.68 10.51 23.56
C GLN A 23 -22.01 10.38 24.92
N VAL A 24 -21.06 9.45 25.06
CA VAL A 24 -20.40 9.12 26.34
C VAL A 24 -18.95 9.61 26.37
N VAL A 25 -18.16 9.32 25.33
CA VAL A 25 -16.73 9.68 25.32
C VAL A 25 -16.51 11.14 24.89
N GLY A 26 -17.19 11.56 23.83
CA GLY A 26 -16.99 12.86 23.21
C GLY A 26 -15.70 12.94 22.38
N VAL A 27 -15.71 13.78 21.34
CA VAL A 27 -14.54 14.00 20.48
C VAL A 27 -13.40 14.61 21.30
N GLY A 28 -12.20 14.06 21.16
CA GLY A 28 -11.01 14.34 21.98
C GLY A 28 -10.92 13.50 23.26
N GLY A 29 -12.00 12.83 23.66
CA GLY A 29 -12.07 12.05 24.89
C GLY A 29 -11.27 10.74 24.83
N THR A 30 -10.76 10.33 25.98
CA THR A 30 -10.07 9.04 26.18
C THR A 30 -10.99 8.04 26.86
N PHE A 31 -10.92 6.78 26.47
CA PHE A 31 -11.64 5.68 27.11
C PHE A 31 -10.77 4.44 27.19
N LYS A 32 -11.10 3.56 28.15
CA LYS A 32 -10.45 2.26 28.32
C LYS A 32 -11.21 1.18 27.56
N LYS A 33 -10.49 0.16 27.10
CA LYS A 33 -11.11 -1.03 26.47
C LYS A 33 -12.11 -1.74 27.38
N VAL A 34 -11.89 -1.67 28.70
CA VAL A 34 -12.79 -2.27 29.70
C VAL A 34 -14.12 -1.51 29.74
N GLU A 35 -14.09 -0.18 29.74
CA GLU A 35 -15.30 0.67 29.73
C GLU A 35 -16.16 0.40 28.48
N LEU A 36 -15.51 0.18 27.32
CA LEU A 36 -16.21 -0.24 26.11
C LEU A 36 -16.91 -1.60 26.29
N ARG A 37 -16.27 -2.58 26.92
CA ARG A 37 -16.90 -3.90 27.13
C ARG A 37 -18.00 -3.85 28.18
N GLU A 38 -17.84 -3.05 29.21
CA GLU A 38 -18.86 -2.80 30.24
C GLU A 38 -20.08 -2.09 29.68
N ALA A 39 -19.90 -1.18 28.71
CA ALA A 39 -21.01 -0.55 28.01
C ALA A 39 -21.75 -1.52 27.07
N PHE A 40 -21.11 -2.59 26.62
CA PHE A 40 -21.66 -3.55 25.67
C PHE A 40 -21.47 -5.01 26.11
N PRO A 41 -22.03 -5.40 27.28
CA PRO A 41 -21.79 -6.73 27.86
C PRO A 41 -22.31 -7.86 26.96
N ASP A 42 -23.38 -7.61 26.19
CA ASP A 42 -24.02 -8.59 25.32
C ASP A 42 -23.37 -8.70 23.93
N VAL A 43 -22.29 -7.95 23.67
CA VAL A 43 -21.62 -7.91 22.36
C VAL A 43 -20.22 -8.51 22.43
N ALA A 44 -20.13 -9.82 22.22
CA ALA A 44 -18.88 -10.59 22.31
C ALA A 44 -17.71 -10.07 21.44
N GLN A 45 -17.96 -9.33 20.35
CA GLN A 45 -16.93 -8.77 19.45
C GLN A 45 -16.96 -7.24 19.39
N ILE A 46 -17.19 -6.55 20.50
CA ILE A 46 -17.29 -5.08 20.51
C ILE A 46 -16.00 -4.38 20.05
N ASP A 47 -14.83 -4.88 20.43
CA ASP A 47 -13.53 -4.35 19.97
C ASP A 47 -13.38 -4.42 18.44
N ARG A 48 -14.01 -5.42 17.79
CA ARG A 48 -14.06 -5.50 16.33
C ARG A 48 -14.97 -4.41 15.76
N ARG A 49 -16.14 -4.17 16.36
CA ARG A 49 -17.08 -3.12 15.91
C ARG A 49 -16.48 -1.74 16.01
N LEU A 50 -15.70 -1.48 17.05
CA LEU A 50 -14.90 -0.26 17.17
C LEU A 50 -13.90 -0.11 16.00
N ARG A 51 -13.19 -1.19 15.64
CA ARG A 51 -12.28 -1.18 14.50
C ARG A 51 -13.00 -0.99 13.16
N ASP A 52 -14.16 -1.62 12.97
CA ASP A 52 -14.98 -1.48 11.77
C ASP A 52 -15.38 -0.01 11.51
N LEU A 53 -15.43 0.85 12.55
CA LEU A 53 -15.72 2.28 12.38
C LEU A 53 -14.61 3.05 11.64
N ARG A 54 -13.36 2.57 11.69
CA ARG A 54 -12.24 3.20 10.97
C ARG A 54 -12.44 3.15 9.45
N ASP A 55 -13.13 2.12 8.94
CA ASP A 55 -13.51 2.04 7.52
C ASP A 55 -14.51 3.14 7.12
N HIS A 56 -15.13 3.82 8.09
CA HIS A 56 -16.05 4.94 7.90
C HIS A 56 -15.42 6.28 8.28
N GLY A 57 -14.08 6.37 8.34
CA GLY A 57 -13.36 7.61 8.63
C GLY A 57 -13.37 8.03 10.10
N TRP A 58 -13.80 7.15 11.02
CA TRP A 58 -13.70 7.43 12.45
C TRP A 58 -12.25 7.28 12.92
N GLN A 59 -11.70 8.32 13.54
CA GLN A 59 -10.34 8.31 14.06
C GLN A 59 -10.33 7.95 15.53
N ILE A 60 -9.70 6.82 15.85
CA ILE A 60 -9.59 6.26 17.19
C ILE A 60 -8.13 5.86 17.40
N ASP A 61 -7.39 6.67 18.13
CA ASP A 61 -5.96 6.51 18.33
C ASP A 61 -5.69 5.54 19.48
N THR A 62 -4.58 4.81 19.37
CA THR A 62 -4.02 3.94 20.42
C THR A 62 -2.66 4.48 20.84
N SER A 63 -2.00 3.85 21.83
CA SER A 63 -0.63 4.18 22.24
C SER A 63 0.42 4.16 21.11
N ARG A 64 0.10 3.60 19.94
CA ARG A 64 0.96 3.66 18.74
C ARG A 64 0.88 5.00 18.01
N GLU A 65 -0.31 5.61 17.99
CA GLU A 65 -0.57 6.87 17.32
C GLU A 65 -0.39 8.06 18.28
N ASP A 66 -0.73 7.87 19.56
CA ASP A 66 -0.59 8.87 20.61
C ASP A 66 0.20 8.30 21.81
N PRO A 67 1.48 8.71 21.98
CA PRO A 67 2.34 8.24 23.07
C PRO A 67 1.85 8.62 24.49
N THR A 68 0.90 9.55 24.62
CA THR A 68 0.32 9.93 25.93
C THR A 68 -0.66 8.89 26.47
N LEU A 69 -1.07 7.91 25.65
CA LEU A 69 -2.02 6.87 26.03
C LEU A 69 -1.31 5.63 26.59
N THR A 70 -1.90 5.02 27.61
CA THR A 70 -1.51 3.67 28.05
C THR A 70 -1.95 2.60 27.05
N GLN A 71 -1.44 1.36 27.17
CA GLN A 71 -1.84 0.25 26.28
C GLN A 71 -3.34 -0.12 26.34
N GLN A 72 -4.01 0.25 27.44
CA GLN A 72 -5.43 -0.02 27.66
C GLN A 72 -6.33 1.13 27.24
N GLU A 73 -5.76 2.29 26.92
CA GLU A 73 -6.48 3.50 26.55
C GLU A 73 -6.51 3.70 25.04
N GLN A 74 -7.58 4.35 24.61
CA GLN A 74 -7.79 4.81 23.26
C GLN A 74 -8.37 6.23 23.31
N ARG A 75 -8.04 7.06 22.31
CA ARG A 75 -8.61 8.41 22.18
C ARG A 75 -9.55 8.45 20.98
N PHE A 76 -10.77 8.94 21.19
CA PHE A 76 -11.68 9.23 20.10
C PHE A 76 -11.37 10.61 19.54
N VAL A 77 -10.67 10.70 18.40
CA VAL A 77 -10.12 11.97 17.90
C VAL A 77 -11.06 12.70 16.97
N ALA A 78 -11.77 11.96 16.10
CA ALA A 78 -12.69 12.55 15.14
C ALA A 78 -13.81 11.58 14.77
N ALA A 79 -15.04 12.10 14.71
CA ALA A 79 -16.17 11.38 14.17
C ALA A 79 -16.02 11.23 12.64
N GLY A 80 -16.37 10.04 12.13
CA GLY A 80 -16.45 9.81 10.70
C GLY A 80 -17.88 9.97 10.18
N THR A 81 -18.20 9.20 9.14
CA THR A 81 -19.55 9.15 8.54
C THR A 81 -20.62 8.75 9.56
N GLU A 82 -21.82 9.35 9.48
CA GLU A 82 -22.96 9.11 10.36
C GLU A 82 -23.60 7.73 10.09
N VAL A 83 -22.98 6.67 10.62
CA VAL A 83 -23.35 5.27 10.33
C VAL A 83 -24.77 4.87 10.77
N TRP A 84 -25.47 5.69 11.56
CA TRP A 84 -26.89 5.49 11.92
C TRP A 84 -27.86 5.95 10.82
N LEU A 85 -27.39 6.72 9.83
CA LEU A 85 -28.24 7.12 8.71
C LEU A 85 -28.39 5.99 7.68
N PRO A 86 -29.58 5.78 7.09
CA PRO A 86 -29.79 4.79 6.05
C PRO A 86 -28.77 4.92 4.90
N GLY A 87 -28.15 3.80 4.53
CA GLY A 87 -27.15 3.74 3.45
C GLY A 87 -25.72 4.11 3.85
N GLN A 88 -25.51 4.84 4.95
CA GLN A 88 -24.18 5.28 5.40
C GLN A 88 -23.40 4.23 6.21
N ALA A 89 -24.08 3.19 6.69
CA ALA A 89 -23.46 2.07 7.39
C ALA A 89 -22.64 1.12 6.48
N LYS A 90 -22.72 1.28 5.14
CA LYS A 90 -21.95 0.46 4.19
C LYS A 90 -20.52 0.99 4.09
N ALA A 91 -19.54 0.12 4.30
CA ALA A 91 -18.14 0.50 4.12
C ALA A 91 -17.93 1.01 2.68
N PRO A 92 -17.02 1.97 2.47
CA PRO A 92 -16.67 2.43 1.13
C PRO A 92 -16.33 1.24 0.21
N LYS A 93 -16.73 1.30 -1.06
CA LYS A 93 -16.50 0.19 -2.01
C LYS A 93 -15.03 -0.23 -2.09
N HIS A 94 -14.11 0.74 -2.01
CA HIS A 94 -12.66 0.49 -2.00
C HIS A 94 -12.15 -0.18 -0.71
N LYS A 95 -12.94 -0.23 0.38
CA LYS A 95 -12.63 -1.00 1.60
C LYS A 95 -13.28 -2.39 1.62
N ALA A 96 -14.09 -2.73 0.62
CA ALA A 96 -14.73 -4.05 0.54
C ALA A 96 -13.68 -5.18 0.54
N SER A 97 -14.00 -6.31 1.17
CA SER A 97 -13.12 -7.48 1.14
C SER A 97 -12.93 -7.98 -0.29
N ILE A 98 -11.69 -8.32 -0.65
CA ILE A 98 -11.35 -8.94 -1.94
C ILE A 98 -11.63 -10.44 -1.82
N THR A 99 -12.53 -10.96 -2.65
CA THR A 99 -12.86 -12.39 -2.63
C THR A 99 -11.68 -13.25 -3.09
N ALA A 100 -11.69 -14.54 -2.76
CA ALA A 100 -10.64 -15.46 -3.22
C ALA A 100 -10.55 -15.50 -4.76
N ALA A 101 -11.69 -15.48 -5.46
CA ALA A 101 -11.74 -15.46 -6.92
C ALA A 101 -11.15 -14.16 -7.50
N GLN A 102 -11.48 -13.00 -6.92
CA GLN A 102 -10.88 -11.73 -7.31
C GLN A 102 -9.37 -11.72 -7.07
N ARG A 103 -8.94 -12.22 -5.90
CA ARG A 103 -7.51 -12.33 -5.56
C ARG A 103 -6.76 -13.19 -6.57
N ALA A 104 -7.27 -14.37 -6.89
CA ALA A 104 -6.65 -15.25 -7.89
C ALA A 104 -6.55 -14.57 -9.27
N LYS A 105 -7.61 -13.87 -9.69
CA LYS A 105 -7.60 -13.12 -10.96
C LYS A 105 -6.55 -12.01 -10.98
N ILE A 106 -6.39 -11.26 -9.88
CA ILE A 106 -5.41 -10.18 -9.79
C ILE A 106 -3.99 -10.73 -9.79
N LEU A 107 -3.71 -11.77 -8.98
CA LEU A 107 -2.41 -12.43 -8.98
C LEU A 107 -2.04 -12.96 -10.36
N ALA A 108 -2.99 -13.58 -11.07
CA ALA A 108 -2.77 -14.07 -12.44
C ALA A 108 -2.53 -12.93 -13.43
N ALA A 109 -3.27 -11.81 -13.33
CA ALA A 109 -3.07 -10.64 -14.17
C ALA A 109 -1.69 -9.98 -13.95
N ASP A 110 -1.15 -10.08 -12.74
CA ASP A 110 0.17 -9.59 -12.36
C ASP A 110 1.27 -10.67 -12.51
N ASN A 111 1.00 -11.76 -13.25
CA ASN A 111 1.93 -12.87 -13.50
C ASN A 111 2.52 -13.51 -12.23
N TYR A 112 1.79 -13.46 -11.11
CA TYR A 112 2.27 -13.92 -9.81
C TYR A 112 3.61 -13.28 -9.41
N MET A 113 3.80 -12.00 -9.76
CA MET A 113 4.96 -11.20 -9.39
C MET A 113 4.57 -9.97 -8.58
N CYS A 114 5.46 -9.53 -7.70
CA CYS A 114 5.36 -8.23 -7.06
C CYS A 114 5.54 -7.12 -8.10
N ARG A 115 4.53 -6.29 -8.32
CA ARG A 115 4.59 -5.17 -9.30
C ARG A 115 5.46 -4.00 -8.86
N ALA A 116 6.02 -4.05 -7.66
CA ALA A 116 6.93 -3.03 -7.14
C ALA A 116 8.41 -3.43 -7.23
N CYS A 117 8.76 -4.70 -7.04
CA CYS A 117 10.16 -5.15 -7.02
C CYS A 117 10.45 -6.35 -7.93
N GLY A 118 9.46 -6.92 -8.61
CA GLY A 118 9.63 -8.03 -9.56
C GLY A 118 9.71 -9.44 -8.96
N ILE A 119 9.80 -9.59 -7.62
CA ILE A 119 9.94 -10.93 -7.00
C ILE A 119 8.69 -11.80 -7.24
N GLY A 120 8.89 -13.04 -7.65
CA GLY A 120 7.85 -14.04 -7.88
C GLY A 120 7.31 -14.68 -6.59
N ALA A 121 6.12 -15.28 -6.67
CA ALA A 121 5.56 -16.04 -5.55
C ALA A 121 6.46 -17.22 -5.18
N GLY A 122 6.89 -17.29 -3.91
CA GLY A 122 7.74 -18.38 -3.41
C GLY A 122 9.25 -18.20 -3.65
N GLU A 123 9.66 -17.20 -4.43
CA GLU A 123 11.09 -16.87 -4.60
C GLU A 123 11.71 -16.38 -3.30
N LEU A 124 12.98 -16.68 -3.07
CA LEU A 124 13.70 -16.22 -1.87
C LEU A 124 14.09 -14.75 -2.02
N TYR A 125 13.96 -13.97 -0.96
CA TYR A 125 14.60 -12.65 -0.93
C TYR A 125 16.12 -12.81 -0.90
N GLU A 126 16.84 -11.94 -1.61
CA GLU A 126 18.31 -12.02 -1.75
C GLU A 126 19.08 -12.13 -0.42
N ASP A 127 18.55 -11.52 0.63
CA ASP A 127 19.15 -11.40 1.96
C ASP A 127 18.59 -12.40 2.99
N THR A 128 17.62 -13.26 2.64
CA THR A 128 16.99 -14.18 3.59
C THR A 128 16.54 -15.50 2.95
N VAL A 129 16.50 -16.59 3.72
CA VAL A 129 15.86 -17.85 3.31
C VAL A 129 14.31 -17.80 3.34
N THR A 130 13.72 -16.62 3.54
CA THR A 130 12.27 -16.47 3.60
C THR A 130 11.71 -16.37 2.18
N PRO A 131 10.79 -17.25 1.77
CA PRO A 131 10.12 -17.13 0.48
C PRO A 131 9.17 -15.92 0.47
N ALA A 132 9.06 -15.27 -0.68
CA ALA A 132 8.18 -14.15 -0.91
C ALA A 132 6.72 -14.62 -0.91
N VAL A 133 5.93 -14.00 -0.04
CA VAL A 133 4.48 -14.16 -0.02
C VAL A 133 3.86 -12.92 -0.65
N LEU A 134 3.07 -13.14 -1.70
CA LEU A 134 2.37 -12.08 -2.42
C LEU A 134 1.00 -11.82 -1.80
N ASN A 135 0.60 -10.55 -1.83
CA ASN A 135 -0.70 -10.07 -1.42
C ASN A 135 -1.26 -9.12 -2.46
N VAL A 136 -2.59 -8.96 -2.44
CA VAL A 136 -3.25 -7.91 -3.21
C VAL A 136 -3.41 -6.69 -2.33
N ALA A 137 -2.84 -5.57 -2.77
CA ALA A 137 -2.99 -4.26 -2.18
C ALA A 137 -3.95 -3.41 -3.02
N ARG A 138 -4.40 -2.29 -2.44
CA ARG A 138 -5.09 -1.22 -3.17
C ARG A 138 -4.19 0.01 -3.26
N ARG A 139 -4.14 0.60 -4.43
CA ARG A 139 -3.42 1.82 -4.77
C ARG A 139 -4.45 2.91 -5.04
N LYS A 140 -4.33 4.05 -4.36
CA LYS A 140 -5.09 5.24 -4.74
C LYS A 140 -4.41 5.82 -5.97
N VAL A 141 -5.12 5.94 -7.08
CA VAL A 141 -4.60 6.44 -8.36
C VAL A 141 -5.37 7.68 -8.73
N VAL A 142 -4.68 8.80 -8.89
CA VAL A 142 -5.26 10.00 -9.46
C VAL A 142 -5.04 9.94 -10.97
N LEU A 143 -6.15 9.96 -11.70
CA LEU A 143 -6.20 9.83 -13.15
C LEU A 143 -5.92 11.17 -13.83
N PRO A 144 -5.57 11.18 -15.14
CA PRO A 144 -5.27 12.41 -15.86
C PRO A 144 -6.39 13.45 -15.91
N ASP A 145 -7.64 13.03 -15.69
CA ASP A 145 -8.82 13.90 -15.59
C ASP A 145 -9.03 14.49 -14.17
N GLY A 146 -8.14 14.19 -13.24
CA GLY A 146 -8.21 14.62 -11.84
C GLY A 146 -9.10 13.76 -10.96
N SER A 147 -9.79 12.76 -11.52
CA SER A 147 -10.58 11.81 -10.73
C SER A 147 -9.67 10.83 -9.97
N THR A 148 -10.19 10.22 -8.91
CA THR A 148 -9.46 9.23 -8.11
C THR A 148 -10.13 7.88 -8.21
N ASP A 149 -9.32 6.83 -8.43
CA ASP A 149 -9.75 5.44 -8.37
C ASP A 149 -8.87 4.63 -7.40
N PHE A 150 -9.41 3.54 -6.85
CA PHE A 150 -8.66 2.60 -6.02
C PHE A 150 -8.43 1.31 -6.79
N GLN A 151 -7.26 1.23 -7.40
CA GLN A 151 -6.88 0.11 -8.26
C GLN A 151 -6.15 -0.97 -7.46
N THR A 152 -6.29 -2.23 -7.87
CA THR A 152 -5.65 -3.36 -7.20
C THR A 152 -4.30 -3.69 -7.82
N VAL A 153 -3.36 -4.11 -7.00
CA VAL A 153 -2.00 -4.47 -7.43
C VAL A 153 -1.42 -5.57 -6.55
N THR A 154 -0.62 -6.45 -7.12
CA THR A 154 0.11 -7.49 -6.39
C THR A 154 1.42 -6.94 -5.82
N GLU A 155 1.62 -7.12 -4.51
CA GLU A 155 2.84 -6.73 -3.80
C GLU A 155 3.33 -7.86 -2.89
N CYS A 156 4.65 -8.02 -2.78
CA CYS A 156 5.24 -8.87 -1.76
C CYS A 156 5.09 -8.23 -0.39
N LYS A 157 5.24 -9.04 0.67
CA LYS A 157 5.20 -8.56 2.06
C LYS A 157 6.10 -7.34 2.28
N ARG A 158 7.33 -7.31 1.73
CA ARG A 158 8.26 -6.18 1.94
C ARG A 158 7.78 -4.89 1.27
N CYS A 159 7.35 -4.96 0.01
CA CYS A 159 6.86 -3.78 -0.70
C CYS A 159 5.54 -3.26 -0.12
N GLY A 160 4.68 -4.17 0.35
CA GLY A 160 3.39 -3.85 0.95
C GLY A 160 3.44 -3.40 2.42
N LEU A 161 4.58 -3.52 3.10
CA LEU A 161 4.76 -3.05 4.49
C LEU A 161 4.76 -1.51 4.62
N GLY A 162 4.75 -0.77 3.51
CA GLY A 162 4.60 0.68 3.54
C GLY A 162 3.33 1.08 4.28
N THR A 163 3.49 1.77 5.41
CA THR A 163 2.39 2.27 6.23
C THR A 163 1.69 3.41 5.51
N GLY A 164 0.63 3.11 4.76
CA GLY A 164 -0.28 4.11 4.21
C GLY A 164 -0.87 3.76 2.84
N GLU A 165 -2.01 4.37 2.53
CA GLU A 165 -2.53 4.42 1.15
C GLU A 165 -1.55 5.23 0.30
N ARG A 166 -0.69 4.54 -0.47
CA ARG A 166 0.15 5.18 -1.48
C ARG A 166 -0.74 5.75 -2.57
N THR A 167 -0.62 7.06 -2.78
CA THR A 167 -1.26 7.75 -3.90
C THR A 167 -0.28 7.83 -5.06
N VAL A 168 -0.73 7.45 -6.26
CA VAL A 168 0.04 7.54 -7.49
C VAL A 168 -0.68 8.50 -8.44
N GLU A 169 0.05 9.51 -8.90
CA GLU A 169 -0.42 10.48 -9.90
C GLU A 169 -0.07 9.96 -11.30
N LEU A 170 -1.05 9.38 -12.01
CA LEU A 170 -0.78 8.75 -13.32
C LEU A 170 -0.23 9.76 -14.34
N ALA A 171 -0.72 11.01 -14.29
CA ALA A 171 -0.22 12.08 -15.15
C ALA A 171 1.28 12.36 -14.94
N GLN A 172 1.77 12.29 -13.69
CA GLN A 172 3.19 12.50 -13.41
C GLN A 172 4.05 11.34 -13.93
N VAL A 173 3.60 10.10 -13.78
CA VAL A 173 4.29 8.92 -14.35
C VAL A 173 4.37 9.04 -15.87
N LEU A 174 3.26 9.39 -16.52
CA LEU A 174 3.23 9.59 -17.97
C LEU A 174 4.12 10.77 -18.42
N ALA A 175 4.29 11.80 -17.60
CA ALA A 175 5.21 12.89 -17.89
C ALA A 175 6.68 12.44 -17.80
N GLN A 176 7.04 11.63 -16.81
CA GLN A 176 8.38 11.04 -16.70
C GLN A 176 8.70 10.15 -17.90
N VAL A 177 7.76 9.29 -18.32
CA VAL A 177 7.94 8.46 -19.52
C VAL A 177 8.12 9.31 -20.78
N ARG A 178 7.41 10.43 -20.90
CA ARG A 178 7.58 11.38 -22.01
C ARG A 178 8.92 12.10 -21.99
N ALA A 179 9.50 12.31 -20.82
CA ALA A 179 10.81 12.96 -20.66
C ALA A 179 12.00 12.05 -21.00
N LEU A 180 11.80 10.73 -21.03
CA LEU A 180 12.83 9.77 -21.45
C LEU A 180 13.26 10.00 -22.91
N SER A 181 14.53 9.73 -23.22
CA SER A 181 15.03 9.69 -24.59
C SER A 181 14.35 8.60 -25.44
N PRO A 182 14.42 8.66 -26.77
CA PRO A 182 13.87 7.60 -27.64
C PRO A 182 14.37 6.20 -27.28
N MET A 183 15.67 6.06 -26.97
CA MET A 183 16.30 4.79 -26.63
C MET A 183 15.80 4.25 -25.27
N GLU A 184 15.70 5.11 -24.26
CA GLU A 184 15.15 4.73 -22.94
C GLU A 184 13.67 4.33 -23.04
N ARG A 185 12.87 5.03 -23.85
CA ARG A 185 11.47 4.65 -24.10
C ARG A 185 11.36 3.29 -24.79
N GLN A 186 12.23 3.00 -25.74
CA GLN A 186 12.27 1.70 -26.41
C GLN A 186 12.62 0.58 -25.42
N ALA A 187 13.63 0.79 -24.56
CA ALA A 187 13.98 -0.15 -23.51
C ALA A 187 12.81 -0.39 -22.54
N LEU A 188 12.18 0.68 -22.07
CA LEU A 188 11.02 0.58 -21.18
C LEU A 188 9.82 -0.12 -21.84
N ALA A 189 9.57 0.13 -23.13
CA ALA A 189 8.53 -0.55 -23.89
C ALA A 189 8.79 -2.05 -23.98
N ALA A 190 10.03 -2.44 -24.29
CA ALA A 190 10.43 -3.86 -24.33
C ALA A 190 10.27 -4.55 -22.96
N TRP A 191 10.65 -3.88 -21.87
CA TRP A 191 10.43 -4.42 -20.51
C TRP A 191 8.95 -4.53 -20.14
N THR A 192 8.14 -3.57 -20.59
CA THR A 192 6.69 -3.58 -20.36
C THR A 192 6.03 -4.74 -21.12
N GLU A 193 6.46 -4.98 -22.36
CA GLU A 193 5.98 -6.10 -23.18
C GLU A 193 6.42 -7.46 -22.63
N ALA A 194 7.66 -7.56 -22.14
CA ALA A 194 8.17 -8.77 -21.49
C ALA A 194 7.65 -8.97 -20.06
N ASP A 195 6.94 -7.97 -19.52
CA ASP A 195 6.48 -7.87 -18.13
C ASP A 195 7.57 -8.07 -17.06
N GLN A 196 8.82 -7.84 -17.41
CA GLN A 196 9.97 -8.01 -16.53
C GLN A 196 11.10 -7.07 -16.95
N ARG A 197 11.86 -6.57 -15.98
CA ARG A 197 13.12 -5.87 -16.26
C ARG A 197 14.17 -6.91 -16.62
N THR A 198 14.47 -7.04 -17.91
CA THR A 198 15.63 -7.82 -18.36
C THR A 198 16.88 -6.95 -18.29
N LEU A 199 17.96 -7.49 -17.70
CA LEU A 199 19.26 -6.83 -17.76
C LEU A 199 19.76 -6.87 -19.21
N GLY A 200 20.04 -5.70 -19.78
CA GLY A 200 20.72 -5.58 -21.05
C GLY A 200 22.17 -6.04 -20.98
N GLN A 201 22.83 -6.09 -22.14
CA GLN A 201 24.25 -6.50 -22.19
C GLN A 201 25.15 -5.53 -21.42
N LEU A 202 24.83 -4.23 -21.44
CA LEU A 202 25.56 -3.21 -20.69
C LEU A 202 25.49 -3.44 -19.19
N GLU A 203 24.29 -3.68 -18.63
CA GLU A 203 24.15 -3.92 -17.18
C GLU A 203 24.82 -5.23 -16.74
N LYS A 204 24.78 -6.27 -17.59
CA LYS A 204 25.50 -7.52 -17.35
C LYS A 204 27.01 -7.30 -17.36
N ALA A 205 27.53 -6.60 -18.36
CA ALA A 205 28.95 -6.25 -18.46
C ALA A 205 29.41 -5.41 -17.26
N TRP A 206 28.61 -4.43 -16.84
CA TRP A 206 28.88 -3.64 -15.64
C TRP A 206 28.91 -4.48 -14.36
N GLY A 207 27.96 -5.42 -14.21
CA GLY A 207 27.94 -6.38 -13.10
C GLY A 207 29.22 -7.22 -13.05
N LEU A 208 29.64 -7.76 -14.19
CA LEU A 208 30.89 -8.51 -14.33
C LEU A 208 32.11 -7.65 -14.00
N TYR A 209 32.21 -6.46 -14.58
CA TYR A 209 33.28 -5.49 -14.30
C TYR A 209 33.44 -5.21 -12.80
N ARG A 210 32.34 -4.97 -12.07
CA ARG A 210 32.41 -4.71 -10.62
C ARG A 210 32.83 -5.92 -9.80
N SER A 211 32.67 -7.13 -10.32
CA SER A 211 33.12 -8.36 -9.66
C SER A 211 34.63 -8.61 -9.80
N LEU A 212 35.30 -7.90 -10.71
CA LEU A 212 36.73 -8.07 -10.96
C LEU A 212 37.60 -7.44 -9.86
N PRO A 213 38.78 -8.02 -9.54
CA PRO A 213 39.82 -7.37 -8.74
C PRO A 213 40.40 -6.12 -9.39
N GLU A 214 41.15 -5.32 -8.63
CA GLU A 214 41.62 -3.99 -9.06
C GLU A 214 42.36 -3.98 -10.41
N ASP A 215 43.36 -4.85 -10.58
CA ASP A 215 44.17 -4.87 -11.81
C ASP A 215 43.35 -5.28 -13.04
N SER A 216 42.40 -6.22 -12.87
CA SER A 216 41.48 -6.61 -13.93
C SER A 216 40.49 -5.49 -14.29
N ARG A 217 40.05 -4.67 -13.33
CA ARG A 217 39.23 -3.49 -13.62
C ARG A 217 40.01 -2.42 -14.38
N LYS A 218 41.31 -2.24 -14.11
CA LYS A 218 42.17 -1.31 -14.86
C LYS A 218 42.30 -1.71 -16.33
N ALA A 219 42.43 -3.01 -16.62
CA ALA A 219 42.47 -3.51 -17.99
C ALA A 219 41.18 -3.20 -18.77
N VAL A 220 40.01 -3.43 -18.17
CA VAL A 220 38.72 -3.08 -18.80
C VAL A 220 38.59 -1.57 -19.02
N ALA A 221 39.08 -0.75 -18.08
CA ALA A 221 39.04 0.71 -18.22
C ALA A 221 39.96 1.22 -19.35
N ALA A 222 41.11 0.57 -19.59
CA ALA A 222 41.99 0.90 -20.69
C ALA A 222 41.34 0.59 -22.06
N GLU A 223 40.71 -0.58 -22.20
CA GLU A 223 39.99 -0.96 -23.42
C GLU A 223 38.90 0.08 -23.78
N LEU A 224 38.12 0.51 -22.79
CA LEU A 224 37.07 1.53 -22.99
C LEU A 224 37.63 2.91 -23.36
N ALA A 225 38.88 3.21 -22.96
CA ALA A 225 39.54 4.47 -23.28
C ALA A 225 40.12 4.46 -24.70
N ASP A 226 40.70 3.34 -25.13
CA ASP A 226 41.25 3.15 -26.47
C ASP A 226 40.13 3.25 -27.55
N ASP A 227 38.94 2.72 -27.26
CA ASP A 227 37.77 2.84 -28.15
C ASP A 227 37.31 4.30 -28.33
N THR A 228 37.51 5.16 -27.34
CA THR A 228 37.17 6.60 -27.44
C THR A 228 38.19 7.44 -28.20
N GLU A 229 39.45 7.00 -28.31
CA GLU A 229 40.48 7.74 -29.09
C GLU A 229 40.35 7.49 -30.60
N LEU A 230 39.91 6.30 -31.02
CA LEU A 230 39.70 5.96 -32.43
C LEU A 230 38.56 6.75 -33.10
N ASP A 231 37.57 7.22 -32.33
CA ASP A 231 36.45 8.03 -32.82
C ASP A 231 36.79 9.53 -32.93
N HIS A 232 37.96 9.99 -32.42
CA HIS A 232 38.39 11.40 -32.51
C HIS A 232 39.39 11.69 -33.64
N ASP A 233 39.96 10.65 -34.27
CA ASP A 233 40.92 10.80 -35.38
C ASP A 233 40.27 10.71 -36.78
N ASN A 234 38.94 10.72 -36.88
CA ASN A 234 38.19 10.57 -38.14
C ASN A 234 37.24 11.73 -38.49
N ASP A 235 37.41 12.91 -37.88
CA ASP A 235 36.68 14.15 -38.22
C ASP A 235 37.58 15.19 -38.92
#